data_AF-K9AQZ2-F1
#
_entry.id   AF-K9AQZ2-F1
#
_cell.length_a   1.000
_cell.length_b   1.000
_cell.length_c   1.000
_cell.angle_alpha   90.00
_cell.angle_beta   90.00
_cell.angle_gamma   90.00
#
_symmetry.space_group_name_H-M   'P 1'
#
loop_
_entity.id
_entity.type
_entity.pdbx_description
1 polymer ?
#
loop_
_entity_poly.entity_id
_entity_poly.type
_entity_poly.pdbx_seq_one_letter_code
_entity_poly.pdbx_strand_id
1 'polypeptide(L)'
;MSAPVKILPVVLGRRTVTSPSSLLVMSSFFACATLFLTVAAGAWMFFQIPPIPEAEGIDGMYKFLAAFATVLLVIPASTLASASATLSARRQDERLSTMSLLGARRSEIVALAVAEPLVPAVCGIVLGVAGYLVLAWPVSLIHFLGAPIGYANMLMPPLLLAGVVVFLILVCVLSALVGLRKVTVSPLGVRTKSLDRKFPLGRVIAVAIAILLLPVGILVAKSAELGFAVVIAAILTVFLLGLIGVALLGGLLMRWFAHIAGTRASSPARLIAARLVSDEPKRFWRRVSGLAMTAFVAAVGGSGIALMQLGMDSVEDPATDAPAEVGVFFEDMFTGILLVLGISIVLIAVSALINQVADIYDRADTFADLYAAGMDVDTMHAALVRAVLSPVVWVSLLAGGLGLLLVLPLAGAALVFKPVTFLTILASVVVGIVVIRLGLQLAKPILASVATAGRARV
;
A
#
# COMPACT_ATOMS: atom_id res chain seq x y z
N MET A 1 -17.31 -1.62 -39.82
CA MET A 1 -17.36 -2.45 -38.60
C MET A 1 -16.11 -2.18 -37.79
N SER A 2 -16.28 -1.56 -36.63
CA SER A 2 -15.22 -0.95 -35.81
C SER A 2 -14.30 -2.01 -35.18
N ALA A 3 -12.99 -1.72 -35.20
CA ALA A 3 -11.88 -2.55 -34.71
C ALA A 3 -12.00 -3.21 -33.31
N PRO A 4 -12.71 -2.67 -32.28
CA PRO A 4 -12.77 -3.33 -30.96
C PRO A 4 -13.34 -4.76 -30.97
N VAL A 5 -14.23 -5.09 -31.92
CA VAL A 5 -14.93 -6.39 -31.93
C VAL A 5 -14.03 -7.55 -32.39
N LYS A 6 -12.97 -7.28 -33.18
CA LYS A 6 -12.04 -8.33 -33.66
C LYS A 6 -10.96 -8.73 -32.65
N ILE A 7 -10.74 -7.94 -31.59
CA ILE A 7 -9.70 -8.19 -30.57
C ILE A 7 -10.21 -9.11 -29.46
N LEU A 8 -11.53 -9.11 -29.22
CA LEU A 8 -12.20 -9.87 -28.16
C LEU A 8 -11.88 -11.38 -28.14
N PRO A 9 -11.90 -12.13 -29.27
CA PRO A 9 -11.63 -13.57 -29.25
C PRO A 9 -10.16 -13.92 -28.96
N VAL A 10 -9.21 -13.01 -29.21
CA VAL A 10 -7.79 -13.22 -28.90
C VAL A 10 -7.52 -13.04 -27.40
N VAL A 11 -8.19 -12.05 -26.79
CA VAL A 11 -8.03 -11.74 -25.35
C VAL A 11 -8.80 -12.73 -24.47
N LEU A 12 -10.00 -13.17 -24.90
CA LEU A 12 -10.83 -14.13 -24.16
C LEU A 12 -10.45 -15.61 -24.37
N GLY A 13 -9.31 -15.88 -25.01
CA GLY A 13 -8.80 -17.25 -25.15
C GLY A 13 -8.66 -17.93 -23.78
N ARG A 14 -9.16 -19.16 -23.65
CA ARG A 14 -9.12 -19.94 -22.40
C ARG A 14 -7.70 -20.03 -21.81
N ARG A 15 -6.68 -20.17 -22.66
CA ARG A 15 -5.26 -20.21 -22.26
C ARG A 15 -4.74 -18.86 -21.76
N THR A 16 -5.30 -17.75 -22.22
CA THR A 16 -4.89 -16.39 -21.80
C THR A 16 -5.37 -16.11 -20.38
N VAL A 17 -6.62 -16.47 -20.07
CA VAL A 17 -7.24 -16.25 -18.75
C VAL A 17 -6.64 -17.15 -17.66
N THR A 18 -6.26 -18.39 -17.99
CA THR A 18 -5.66 -19.34 -17.02
C THR A 18 -4.14 -19.26 -16.92
N SER A 19 -3.49 -18.31 -17.60
CA SER A 19 -2.04 -18.13 -17.50
C SER A 19 -1.63 -17.73 -16.07
N PRO A 20 -0.44 -18.15 -15.57
CA PRO A 20 0.05 -17.75 -14.25
C PRO A 20 0.05 -16.23 -14.05
N SER A 21 0.40 -15.47 -15.09
CA SER A 21 0.35 -14.00 -15.09
C SER A 21 -1.06 -13.46 -14.94
N SER A 22 -2.04 -14.04 -15.63
CA SER A 22 -3.45 -13.65 -15.52
C SER A 22 -3.99 -13.94 -14.11
N LEU A 23 -3.65 -15.10 -13.54
CA LEU A 23 -4.01 -15.45 -12.16
C LEU A 23 -3.35 -14.52 -11.13
N LEU A 24 -2.12 -14.07 -11.36
CA LEU A 24 -1.44 -13.09 -10.49
C LEU A 24 -2.10 -11.71 -10.54
N VAL A 25 -2.50 -11.27 -11.73
CA VAL A 25 -3.24 -10.01 -11.89
C VAL A 25 -4.62 -10.13 -11.23
N MET A 26 -5.33 -11.21 -11.51
CA MET A 26 -6.66 -11.46 -10.94
C MET A 26 -6.62 -11.52 -9.41
N SER A 27 -5.66 -12.24 -8.82
CA SER A 27 -5.51 -12.34 -7.36
C SER A 27 -5.12 -10.99 -6.72
N SER A 28 -4.30 -10.18 -7.40
CA SER A 28 -3.95 -8.82 -6.97
C SER A 28 -5.16 -7.89 -6.93
N PHE A 29 -5.92 -7.86 -8.01
CA PHE A 29 -7.13 -7.04 -8.08
C PHE A 29 -8.24 -7.56 -7.16
N PHE A 30 -8.34 -8.87 -6.97
CA PHE A 30 -9.21 -9.48 -5.96
C PHE A 30 -8.89 -9.00 -4.55
N ALA A 31 -7.64 -9.11 -4.12
CA ALA A 31 -7.23 -8.68 -2.78
C ALA A 31 -7.39 -7.17 -2.59
N CYS A 32 -7.00 -6.38 -3.59
CA CYS A 32 -7.12 -4.93 -3.60
C CYS A 32 -8.60 -4.50 -3.49
N ALA A 33 -9.48 -5.05 -4.33
CA ALA A 33 -10.91 -4.75 -4.32
C ALA A 33 -11.57 -5.19 -3.00
N THR A 34 -11.27 -6.40 -2.53
CA THR A 34 -11.82 -6.94 -1.28
C THR A 34 -11.52 -6.01 -0.09
N LEU A 35 -10.25 -5.64 0.10
CA LEU A 35 -9.85 -4.81 1.24
C LEU A 35 -10.34 -3.36 1.08
N PHE A 36 -10.26 -2.80 -0.11
CA PHE A 36 -10.70 -1.42 -0.36
C PHE A 36 -12.22 -1.27 -0.20
N LEU A 37 -13.02 -2.23 -0.72
CA LEU A 37 -14.47 -2.24 -0.55
C LEU A 37 -14.88 -2.44 0.91
N THR A 38 -14.15 -3.26 1.66
CA THR A 38 -14.40 -3.45 3.10
C THR A 38 -14.22 -2.15 3.87
N VAL A 39 -13.20 -1.36 3.56
CA VAL A 39 -13.01 -0.05 4.22
C VAL A 39 -13.99 0.99 3.71
N ALA A 40 -14.28 1.02 2.41
CA ALA A 40 -15.29 1.92 1.86
C ALA A 40 -16.68 1.66 2.48
N ALA A 41 -17.03 0.39 2.73
CA ALA A 41 -18.23 0.01 3.46
C ALA A 41 -18.22 0.48 4.92
N GLY A 42 -17.11 0.27 5.63
CA GLY A 42 -16.94 0.79 6.98
C GLY A 42 -17.06 2.32 7.02
N ALA A 43 -16.51 3.01 6.02
CA ALA A 43 -16.66 4.45 5.91
C ALA A 43 -18.11 4.87 5.64
N TRP A 44 -18.80 4.18 4.74
CA TRP A 44 -20.20 4.41 4.43
C TRP A 44 -21.12 4.29 5.66
N MET A 45 -20.81 3.39 6.60
CA MET A 45 -21.51 3.30 7.89
C MET A 45 -21.55 4.66 8.61
N PHE A 46 -20.42 5.38 8.68
CA PHE A 46 -20.36 6.66 9.39
C PHE A 46 -21.17 7.79 8.72
N PHE A 47 -21.42 7.68 7.41
CA PHE A 47 -22.27 8.64 6.70
C PHE A 47 -23.77 8.42 6.93
N GLN A 48 -24.15 7.29 7.54
CA GLN A 48 -25.54 6.98 7.91
C GLN A 48 -25.88 7.39 9.34
N ILE A 49 -24.89 7.82 10.14
CA ILE A 49 -25.09 8.22 11.54
C ILE A 49 -25.89 9.54 11.58
N PRO A 50 -27.05 9.57 12.28
CA PRO A 50 -27.79 10.81 12.48
C PRO A 50 -26.98 11.80 13.37
N PRO A 51 -27.22 13.12 13.25
CA PRO A 51 -26.54 14.10 14.09
C PRO A 51 -26.77 13.79 15.57
N ILE A 52 -25.69 13.83 16.36
CA ILE A 52 -25.72 13.57 17.79
C ILE A 52 -25.98 14.92 18.50
N PRO A 53 -27.16 15.14 19.12
CA PRO A 53 -27.53 16.46 19.65
C PRO A 53 -26.72 16.88 20.89
N GLU A 54 -26.23 15.91 21.66
CA GLU A 54 -25.57 16.14 22.95
C GLU A 54 -24.06 16.44 22.81
N ALA A 55 -23.46 16.13 21.66
CA ALA A 55 -22.05 16.43 21.35
C ALA A 55 -21.86 16.99 19.93
N GLU A 56 -22.04 18.30 19.81
CA GLU A 56 -21.94 19.03 18.55
C GLU A 56 -20.55 18.86 17.89
N GLY A 57 -20.51 18.31 16.66
CA GLY A 57 -19.30 18.17 15.86
C GLY A 57 -18.60 16.80 15.90
N ILE A 58 -18.96 15.89 16.82
CA ILE A 58 -18.38 14.54 16.89
C ILE A 58 -18.75 13.71 15.64
N ASP A 59 -19.99 13.81 15.17
CA ASP A 59 -20.47 13.12 13.97
C ASP A 59 -19.68 13.53 12.72
N GLY A 60 -19.35 14.82 12.60
CA GLY A 60 -18.50 15.36 11.55
C GLY A 60 -17.09 14.79 11.62
N MET A 61 -16.56 14.60 12.82
CA MET A 61 -15.22 14.03 13.04
C MET A 61 -15.16 12.54 12.67
N TYR A 62 -16.20 11.75 12.99
CA TYR A 62 -16.32 10.37 12.50
C TYR A 62 -16.30 10.30 10.97
N LYS A 63 -17.15 11.08 10.30
CA LYS A 63 -17.24 11.13 8.83
C LYS A 63 -15.90 11.54 8.22
N PHE A 64 -15.23 12.52 8.83
CA PHE A 64 -13.93 13.01 8.41
C PHE A 64 -12.84 11.94 8.55
N LEU A 65 -12.70 11.31 9.72
CA LEU A 65 -11.71 10.24 9.97
C LEU A 65 -11.94 9.04 9.05
N ALA A 66 -13.20 8.63 8.87
CA ALA A 66 -13.57 7.53 7.99
C ALA A 66 -13.22 7.81 6.52
N ALA A 67 -13.52 9.01 6.02
CA ALA A 67 -13.12 9.44 4.69
C ALA A 67 -11.60 9.49 4.54
N PHE A 68 -10.91 10.04 5.53
CA PHE A 68 -9.45 10.13 5.56
C PHE A 68 -8.78 8.76 5.53
N ALA A 69 -9.23 7.82 6.37
CA ALA A 69 -8.74 6.45 6.40
C ALA A 69 -8.93 5.74 5.04
N THR A 70 -10.08 5.93 4.39
CA THR A 70 -10.37 5.37 3.06
C THR A 70 -9.42 5.93 2.01
N VAL A 71 -9.17 7.25 2.01
CA VAL A 71 -8.24 7.90 1.09
C VAL A 71 -6.80 7.40 1.29
N LEU A 72 -6.38 7.17 2.53
CA LEU A 72 -5.03 6.66 2.81
C LEU A 72 -4.78 5.28 2.21
N LEU A 73 -5.79 4.41 2.18
CA LEU A 73 -5.69 3.09 1.56
C LEU A 73 -5.59 3.12 0.04
N VAL A 74 -5.93 4.23 -0.62
CA VAL A 74 -5.76 4.40 -2.08
C VAL A 74 -4.29 4.27 -2.47
N ILE A 75 -3.35 4.73 -1.64
CA ILE A 75 -1.91 4.71 -1.94
C ILE A 75 -1.37 3.26 -2.07
N PRO A 76 -1.48 2.39 -1.06
CA PRO A 76 -1.01 1.02 -1.18
C PRO A 76 -1.84 0.19 -2.18
N ALA A 77 -3.15 0.44 -2.28
CA ALA A 77 -4.02 -0.21 -3.28
C ALA A 77 -3.60 0.11 -4.72
N SER A 78 -3.37 1.39 -5.03
CA SER A 78 -2.91 1.84 -6.36
C SER A 78 -1.50 1.35 -6.68
N THR A 79 -0.63 1.22 -5.68
CA THR A 79 0.71 0.66 -5.85
C THR A 79 0.66 -0.81 -6.25
N LEU A 80 -0.19 -1.60 -5.58
CA LEU A 80 -0.43 -3.00 -5.89
C LEU A 80 -1.02 -3.16 -7.30
N ALA A 81 -2.09 -2.42 -7.61
CA ALA A 81 -2.73 -2.42 -8.93
C ALA A 81 -1.75 -2.04 -10.06
N SER A 82 -0.94 -0.99 -9.83
CA SER A 82 0.07 -0.54 -10.80
C SER A 82 1.16 -1.58 -11.03
N ALA A 83 1.65 -2.22 -9.96
CA ALA A 83 2.66 -3.26 -10.08
C ALA A 83 2.17 -4.43 -10.93
N SER A 84 0.97 -4.94 -10.65
CA SER A 84 0.35 -6.03 -11.40
C SER A 84 0.09 -5.68 -12.86
N ALA A 85 -0.47 -4.48 -13.15
CA ALA A 85 -0.69 -4.05 -14.52
C ALA A 85 0.61 -3.92 -15.33
N THR A 86 1.70 -3.45 -14.70
CA THR A 86 3.00 -3.34 -15.39
C THR A 86 3.69 -4.68 -15.65
N LEU A 87 3.40 -5.72 -14.86
CA LEU A 87 3.94 -7.05 -15.05
C LEU A 87 3.33 -7.72 -16.29
N SER A 88 2.02 -7.57 -16.50
CA SER A 88 1.35 -8.03 -17.73
C SER A 88 1.92 -7.37 -18.97
N ALA A 89 2.14 -6.04 -18.92
CA ALA A 89 2.68 -5.29 -20.05
C ALA A 89 4.06 -5.83 -20.49
N ARG A 90 4.98 -6.06 -19.55
CA ARG A 90 6.34 -6.58 -19.86
C ARG A 90 6.34 -7.93 -20.58
N ARG A 91 5.39 -8.80 -20.28
CA ARG A 91 5.28 -10.13 -20.92
C ARG A 91 4.69 -10.05 -22.32
N GLN A 92 3.93 -9.00 -22.61
CA GLN A 92 3.32 -8.77 -23.91
C GLN A 92 4.25 -8.02 -24.87
N ASP A 93 5.33 -7.40 -24.36
CA ASP A 93 6.26 -6.60 -25.17
C ASP A 93 6.76 -7.35 -26.42
N GLU A 94 7.07 -8.64 -26.32
CA GLU A 94 7.51 -9.46 -27.46
C GLU A 94 6.39 -9.61 -28.52
N ARG A 95 5.17 -9.96 -28.08
CA ARG A 95 3.99 -10.11 -28.96
C ARG A 95 3.60 -8.79 -29.62
N LEU A 96 3.63 -7.70 -28.86
CA LEU A 96 3.32 -6.35 -29.35
C LEU A 96 4.39 -5.86 -30.33
N SER A 97 5.66 -6.19 -30.09
CA SER A 97 6.76 -5.92 -31.02
C SER A 97 6.53 -6.66 -32.34
N THR A 98 6.25 -7.96 -32.31
CA THR A 98 5.94 -8.72 -33.53
C THR A 98 4.73 -8.13 -34.28
N MET A 99 3.66 -7.78 -33.57
CA MET A 99 2.50 -7.12 -34.20
C MET A 99 2.87 -5.77 -34.83
N SER A 100 3.71 -4.97 -34.18
CA SER A 100 4.19 -3.70 -34.74
C SER A 100 5.04 -3.91 -36.00
N LEU A 101 5.87 -4.95 -36.03
CA LEU A 101 6.68 -5.34 -37.20
C LEU A 101 5.82 -5.86 -38.35
N LEU A 102 4.67 -6.48 -38.04
CA LEU A 102 3.66 -6.90 -39.03
C LEU A 102 2.76 -5.75 -39.49
N GLY A 103 3.00 -4.51 -39.05
CA GLY A 103 2.28 -3.31 -39.50
C GLY A 103 0.96 -3.01 -38.77
N ALA A 104 0.74 -3.60 -37.58
CA ALA A 104 -0.45 -3.30 -36.77
C ALA A 104 -0.51 -1.82 -36.38
N ARG A 105 -1.72 -1.23 -36.36
CA ARG A 105 -1.89 0.19 -36.03
C ARG A 105 -1.59 0.43 -34.55
N ARG A 106 -1.07 1.61 -34.21
CA ARG A 106 -0.78 2.01 -32.83
C ARG A 106 -2.00 1.89 -31.91
N SER A 107 -3.20 2.18 -32.40
CA SER A 107 -4.45 2.04 -31.64
C SER A 107 -4.79 0.58 -31.32
N GLU A 108 -4.47 -0.37 -32.20
CA GLU A 108 -4.71 -1.80 -32.01
C GLU A 108 -3.73 -2.37 -30.97
N ILE A 109 -2.46 -1.95 -31.04
CA ILE A 109 -1.43 -2.30 -30.06
C ILE A 109 -1.81 -1.79 -28.66
N VAL A 110 -2.25 -0.52 -28.55
CA VAL A 110 -2.68 0.07 -27.28
C VAL A 110 -3.94 -0.63 -26.75
N ALA A 111 -4.93 -0.90 -27.61
CA ALA A 111 -6.16 -1.56 -27.20
C ALA A 111 -5.89 -2.98 -26.68
N LEU A 112 -5.07 -3.76 -27.37
CA LEU A 112 -4.69 -5.11 -26.94
C LEU A 112 -3.93 -5.09 -25.61
N ALA A 113 -2.95 -4.18 -25.48
CA ALA A 113 -2.12 -4.08 -24.29
C ALA A 113 -2.88 -3.61 -23.03
N VAL A 114 -3.99 -2.87 -23.20
CA VAL A 114 -4.89 -2.53 -22.09
C VAL A 114 -5.89 -3.65 -21.83
N ALA A 115 -6.45 -4.27 -22.88
CA ALA A 115 -7.47 -5.29 -22.75
C ALA A 115 -6.97 -6.55 -22.02
N GLU A 116 -5.74 -6.98 -22.31
CA GLU A 116 -5.19 -8.22 -21.76
C GLU A 116 -5.01 -8.21 -20.22
N PRO A 117 -4.46 -7.16 -19.57
CA PRO A 117 -4.51 -7.05 -18.11
C PRO A 117 -5.88 -6.67 -17.56
N LEU A 118 -6.73 -6.00 -18.35
CA LEU A 118 -8.04 -5.53 -17.89
C LEU A 118 -9.01 -6.68 -17.62
N VAL A 119 -9.03 -7.73 -18.47
CA VAL A 119 -9.93 -8.88 -18.28
C VAL A 119 -9.72 -9.58 -16.92
N PRO A 120 -8.52 -10.06 -16.57
CA PRO A 120 -8.30 -10.65 -15.25
C PRO A 120 -8.46 -9.66 -14.10
N ALA A 121 -8.16 -8.37 -14.32
CA ALA A 121 -8.41 -7.34 -13.32
C ALA A 121 -9.91 -7.18 -13.02
N VAL A 122 -10.77 -7.13 -14.04
CA VAL A 122 -12.22 -7.05 -13.89
C VAL A 122 -12.75 -8.31 -13.20
N CYS A 123 -12.30 -9.51 -13.61
CA CYS A 123 -12.66 -10.75 -12.91
C CYS A 123 -12.25 -10.70 -11.44
N GLY A 124 -11.03 -10.23 -11.14
CA GLY A 124 -10.54 -10.04 -9.78
C GLY A 124 -11.40 -9.07 -8.98
N ILE A 125 -11.75 -7.90 -9.54
CA ILE A 125 -12.58 -6.89 -8.87
C ILE A 125 -13.99 -7.43 -8.59
N VAL A 126 -14.60 -8.14 -9.54
CA VAL A 126 -15.92 -8.76 -9.37
C VAL A 126 -15.89 -9.82 -8.27
N LEU A 127 -14.88 -10.70 -8.28
CA LEU A 127 -14.67 -11.64 -7.18
C LEU A 127 -14.40 -10.92 -5.86
N GLY A 128 -13.75 -9.75 -5.90
CA GLY A 128 -13.47 -8.93 -4.74
C GLY A 128 -14.71 -8.33 -4.08
N VAL A 129 -15.80 -8.14 -4.83
CA VAL A 129 -17.12 -7.82 -4.25
C VAL A 129 -17.59 -8.96 -3.36
N ALA A 130 -17.48 -10.21 -3.82
CA ALA A 130 -17.81 -11.37 -2.99
C ALA A 130 -16.86 -11.48 -1.78
N GLY A 131 -15.57 -11.21 -1.96
CA GLY A 131 -14.60 -11.14 -0.87
C GLY A 131 -14.97 -10.10 0.18
N TYR A 132 -15.42 -8.91 -0.24
CA TYR A 132 -15.92 -7.86 0.65
C TYR A 132 -17.16 -8.33 1.42
N LEU A 133 -18.13 -8.94 0.76
CA LEU A 133 -19.33 -9.44 1.44
C LEU A 133 -19.03 -10.50 2.49
N VAL A 134 -17.99 -11.32 2.25
CA VAL A 134 -17.49 -12.30 3.23
C VAL A 134 -16.75 -11.61 4.38
N LEU A 135 -15.87 -10.63 4.10
CA LEU A 135 -15.15 -9.87 5.14
C LEU A 135 -16.04 -8.92 5.93
N ALA A 136 -17.17 -8.50 5.38
CA ALA A 136 -18.15 -7.67 6.07
C ALA A 136 -18.72 -8.41 7.30
N TRP A 137 -18.79 -9.75 7.29
CA TRP A 137 -19.25 -10.51 8.45
C TRP A 137 -18.35 -10.32 9.68
N PRO A 138 -17.05 -10.69 9.67
CA PRO A 138 -16.20 -10.48 10.84
C PRO A 138 -16.01 -9.00 11.20
N VAL A 139 -15.98 -8.09 10.22
CA VAL A 139 -15.86 -6.64 10.48
C VAL A 139 -17.11 -6.09 11.15
N SER A 140 -18.29 -6.64 10.84
CA SER A 140 -19.55 -6.19 11.47
C SER A 140 -19.67 -6.47 12.97
N LEU A 141 -18.80 -7.32 13.51
CA LEU A 141 -18.75 -7.66 14.94
C LEU A 141 -17.94 -6.65 15.77
N ILE A 142 -17.23 -5.73 15.10
CA ILE A 142 -16.44 -4.69 15.75
C ILE A 142 -17.41 -3.67 16.35
N HIS A 143 -17.10 -3.20 17.55
CA HIS A 143 -17.94 -2.24 18.26
C HIS A 143 -17.57 -0.82 17.83
N PHE A 144 -18.58 -0.05 17.46
CA PHE A 144 -18.52 1.39 17.23
C PHE A 144 -19.79 2.01 17.81
N LEU A 145 -19.70 3.20 18.38
CA LEU A 145 -20.84 3.92 18.99
C LEU A 145 -21.51 3.09 20.09
N GLY A 146 -20.73 2.31 20.84
CA GLY A 146 -21.23 1.45 21.92
C GLY A 146 -22.00 0.19 21.46
N ALA A 147 -22.10 -0.09 20.17
CA ALA A 147 -22.81 -1.24 19.62
C ALA A 147 -21.99 -1.93 18.51
N PRO A 148 -22.24 -3.22 18.20
CA PRO A 148 -21.64 -3.82 17.02
C PRO A 148 -22.13 -3.10 15.75
N ILE A 149 -21.23 -2.89 14.78
CA ILE A 149 -21.53 -2.23 13.49
C ILE A 149 -22.77 -2.85 12.84
N GLY A 150 -22.86 -4.19 12.83
CA GLY A 150 -23.95 -4.92 12.20
C GLY A 150 -23.80 -5.05 10.67
N TYR A 151 -24.12 -6.24 10.15
CA TYR A 151 -23.87 -6.56 8.74
C TYR A 151 -24.64 -5.65 7.77
N ALA A 152 -25.87 -5.27 8.13
CA ALA A 152 -26.72 -4.40 7.31
C ALA A 152 -26.08 -3.02 7.08
N ASN A 153 -25.40 -2.46 8.09
CA ASN A 153 -24.77 -1.15 7.99
C ASN A 153 -23.48 -1.19 7.16
N MET A 154 -22.88 -2.37 6.97
CA MET A 154 -21.78 -2.58 6.04
C MET A 154 -22.22 -2.74 4.59
N LEU A 155 -23.52 -2.91 4.29
CA LEU A 155 -24.01 -3.05 2.92
C LEU A 155 -24.12 -1.67 2.25
N MET A 156 -23.26 -1.45 1.26
CA MET A 156 -23.28 -0.22 0.47
C MET A 156 -24.46 -0.22 -0.51
N PRO A 157 -25.08 0.95 -0.78
CA PRO A 157 -26.05 1.09 -1.85
C PRO A 157 -25.44 0.61 -3.18
N PRO A 158 -26.21 -0.07 -4.05
CA PRO A 158 -25.69 -0.63 -5.30
C PRO A 158 -24.99 0.41 -6.20
N LEU A 159 -25.46 1.65 -6.18
CA LEU A 159 -24.85 2.77 -6.92
C LEU A 159 -23.47 3.15 -6.39
N LEU A 160 -23.29 3.20 -5.07
CA LEU A 160 -22.00 3.49 -4.44
C LEU A 160 -21.01 2.35 -4.72
N LEU A 161 -21.46 1.10 -4.55
CA LEU A 161 -20.67 -0.10 -4.86
C LEU A 161 -20.21 -0.09 -6.32
N ALA A 162 -21.13 0.18 -7.27
CA ALA A 162 -20.81 0.31 -8.68
C ALA A 162 -19.79 1.44 -8.93
N GLY A 163 -19.94 2.58 -8.26
CA GLY A 163 -19.00 3.70 -8.33
C GLY A 163 -17.58 3.31 -7.90
N VAL A 164 -17.44 2.59 -6.79
CA VAL A 164 -16.12 2.12 -6.31
C VAL A 164 -15.52 1.08 -7.26
N VAL A 165 -16.33 0.15 -7.78
CA VAL A 165 -15.89 -0.84 -8.78
C VAL A 165 -15.39 -0.14 -10.05
N VAL A 166 -16.13 0.84 -10.56
CA VAL A 166 -15.72 1.65 -11.73
C VAL A 166 -14.42 2.39 -11.42
N PHE A 167 -14.28 2.97 -10.23
CA PHE A 167 -13.03 3.63 -9.82
C PHE A 167 -11.84 2.68 -9.85
N LEU A 168 -11.95 1.47 -9.32
CA LEU A 168 -10.88 0.47 -9.34
C LEU A 168 -10.52 0.03 -10.77
N ILE A 169 -11.51 -0.12 -11.65
CA ILE A 169 -11.30 -0.40 -13.07
C ILE A 169 -10.55 0.76 -13.75
N LEU A 170 -10.94 2.01 -13.48
CA LEU A 170 -10.25 3.19 -14.01
C LEU A 170 -8.79 3.24 -13.55
N VAL A 171 -8.51 2.94 -12.28
CA VAL A 171 -7.13 2.85 -11.76
C VAL A 171 -6.32 1.79 -12.52
N CYS A 172 -6.93 0.65 -12.85
CA CYS A 172 -6.29 -0.39 -13.67
C CYS A 172 -5.95 0.13 -15.08
N VAL A 173 -6.94 0.70 -15.77
CA VAL A 173 -6.76 1.23 -17.13
C VAL A 173 -5.68 2.31 -17.15
N LEU A 174 -5.73 3.27 -16.23
CA LEU A 174 -4.72 4.32 -16.10
C LEU A 174 -3.33 3.74 -15.82
N SER A 175 -3.24 2.73 -14.96
CA SER A 175 -1.99 2.05 -14.65
C SER A 175 -1.39 1.34 -15.87
N ALA A 176 -2.22 0.64 -16.65
CA ALA A 176 -1.81 -0.03 -17.88
C ALA A 176 -1.34 0.98 -18.93
N LEU A 177 -2.08 2.07 -19.13
CA LEU A 177 -1.71 3.15 -20.06
C LEU A 177 -0.39 3.82 -19.68
N VAL A 178 -0.16 4.10 -18.39
CA VAL A 178 1.10 4.65 -17.90
C VAL A 178 2.25 3.65 -18.06
N GLY A 179 1.99 2.35 -17.87
CA GLY A 179 2.94 1.29 -18.17
C GLY A 179 3.38 1.31 -19.63
N LEU A 180 2.42 1.39 -20.55
CA LEU A 180 2.65 1.40 -21.99
C LEU A 180 3.43 2.63 -22.48
N ARG A 181 3.19 3.80 -21.89
CA ARG A 181 3.94 5.04 -22.20
C ARG A 181 5.42 4.93 -21.87
N LYS A 182 5.80 4.15 -20.86
CA LYS A 182 7.22 3.96 -20.52
C LYS A 182 7.94 3.03 -21.49
N VAL A 183 7.23 2.08 -22.10
CA VAL A 183 7.78 1.13 -23.09
C VAL A 183 7.93 1.78 -24.46
N THR A 184 6.95 2.59 -24.87
CA THR A 184 6.92 3.21 -26.21
C THR A 184 7.88 4.41 -26.38
N VAL A 185 8.38 5.01 -25.30
CA VAL A 185 9.17 6.26 -25.37
C VAL A 185 10.67 6.05 -25.60
N SER A 186 11.23 4.83 -25.53
CA SER A 186 12.60 4.64 -26.04
C SER A 186 12.97 3.16 -26.27
N PRO A 187 12.88 2.64 -27.51
CA PRO A 187 13.48 1.34 -27.85
C PRO A 187 15.02 1.34 -27.75
N LEU A 188 15.66 2.50 -27.55
CA LEU A 188 17.12 2.67 -27.39
C LEU A 188 17.57 2.87 -25.93
N GLY A 189 16.63 3.09 -24.99
CA GLY A 189 16.92 3.33 -23.56
C GLY A 189 17.42 2.10 -22.80
N VAL A 190 17.43 0.94 -23.47
CA VAL A 190 18.00 -0.32 -22.97
C VAL A 190 19.54 -0.32 -23.09
N ARG A 191 20.11 0.44 -24.03
CA ARG A 191 21.57 0.50 -24.26
C ARG A 191 22.25 1.68 -23.56
N THR A 192 21.48 2.64 -23.05
CA THR A 192 21.98 3.76 -22.23
C THR A 192 21.33 3.72 -20.84
N LYS A 193 21.89 2.91 -19.92
CA LYS A 193 21.71 3.09 -18.47
C LYS A 193 22.35 4.41 -18.03
N SER A 194 21.85 5.55 -18.49
CA SER A 194 22.31 6.87 -18.03
C SER A 194 21.33 7.96 -18.45
N LEU A 195 20.13 7.93 -17.89
CA LEU A 195 19.48 9.18 -17.58
C LEU A 195 19.41 9.28 -16.07
N ASP A 196 20.46 9.88 -15.51
CA ASP A 196 20.49 10.41 -14.17
C ASP A 196 19.28 11.33 -14.00
N ARG A 197 18.18 10.75 -13.52
CA ARG A 197 17.08 11.50 -12.96
C ARG A 197 17.66 12.11 -11.68
N LYS A 198 18.22 13.33 -11.82
CA LYS A 198 18.79 14.10 -10.71
C LYS A 198 17.85 13.97 -9.52
N PHE A 199 18.41 13.53 -8.38
CA PHE A 199 17.65 13.34 -7.15
C PHE A 199 16.90 14.65 -6.86
N PRO A 200 15.60 14.62 -6.54
CA PRO A 200 14.84 15.83 -6.30
C PRO A 200 15.19 16.40 -4.91
N LEU A 201 16.46 16.73 -4.70
CA LEU A 201 17.02 17.26 -3.45
C LEU A 201 16.23 18.49 -3.00
N GLY A 202 15.85 19.35 -3.95
CA GLY A 202 14.99 20.50 -3.68
C GLY A 202 13.61 20.14 -3.13
N ARG A 203 13.00 19.01 -3.55
CA ARG A 203 11.72 18.55 -2.96
C ARG A 203 11.91 17.96 -1.57
N VAL A 204 13.01 17.26 -1.34
CA VAL A 204 13.37 16.72 -0.01
C VAL A 204 13.63 17.86 0.97
N ILE A 205 14.40 18.87 0.55
CA ILE A 205 14.68 20.07 1.34
C ILE A 205 13.40 20.85 1.60
N ALA A 206 12.53 21.04 0.60
CA ALA A 206 11.26 21.73 0.77
C ALA A 206 10.34 21.01 1.79
N VAL A 207 10.26 19.68 1.75
CA VAL A 207 9.50 18.92 2.74
C VAL A 207 10.13 19.00 4.13
N ALA A 208 11.46 18.91 4.23
CA ALA A 208 12.17 19.06 5.49
C ALA A 208 11.94 20.45 6.12
N ILE A 209 12.01 21.52 5.32
CA ILE A 209 11.72 22.89 5.74
C ILE A 209 10.25 23.02 6.18
N ALA A 210 9.31 22.45 5.43
CA ALA A 210 7.90 22.51 5.79
C ALA A 210 7.59 21.78 7.12
N ILE A 211 8.26 20.65 7.38
CA ILE A 211 8.19 19.94 8.68
C ILE A 211 8.83 20.79 9.80
N LEU A 212 9.93 21.49 9.51
CA LEU A 212 10.62 22.32 10.51
C LEU A 212 9.84 23.60 10.87
N LEU A 213 9.11 24.19 9.91
CA LEU A 213 8.29 25.39 10.10
C LEU A 213 6.94 25.11 10.78
N LEU A 214 6.57 23.84 10.93
CA LEU A 214 5.34 23.36 11.53
C LEU A 214 5.06 23.94 12.94
N PRO A 215 6.00 23.93 13.91
CA PRO A 215 5.73 24.47 15.24
C PRO A 215 5.40 25.96 15.20
N VAL A 216 6.06 26.71 14.30
CA VAL A 216 5.82 28.14 14.08
C VAL A 216 4.41 28.36 13.53
N GLY A 217 3.98 27.56 12.54
CA GLY A 217 2.63 27.64 12.00
C GLY A 217 1.54 27.34 13.03
N ILE A 218 1.74 26.32 13.88
CA ILE A 218 0.79 25.98 14.95
C ILE A 218 0.73 27.06 16.03
N LEU A 219 1.89 27.62 16.43
CA LEU A 219 1.94 28.70 17.41
C LEU A 219 1.23 29.95 16.89
N VAL A 220 1.45 30.32 15.62
CA VAL A 220 0.75 31.44 14.97
C VAL A 220 -0.76 31.17 14.89
N ALA A 221 -1.17 29.96 14.51
CA ALA A 221 -2.59 29.61 14.41
C ALA A 221 -3.30 29.63 15.78
N LYS A 222 -2.65 29.12 16.83
CA LYS A 222 -3.14 29.18 18.21
C LYS A 222 -3.23 30.62 18.72
N SER A 223 -2.27 31.48 18.35
CA SER A 223 -2.26 32.89 18.77
C SER A 223 -3.31 33.76 18.08
N ALA A 224 -3.82 33.31 16.92
CA ALA A 224 -4.79 34.06 16.11
C ALA A 224 -6.24 33.60 16.32
N GLU A 225 -6.52 32.81 17.37
CA GLU A 225 -7.84 32.20 17.66
C GLU A 225 -8.50 31.57 16.41
N LEU A 226 -7.69 30.99 15.53
CA LEU A 226 -8.19 30.40 14.30
C LEU A 226 -9.05 29.18 14.65
N GLY A 227 -10.27 29.14 14.14
CA GLY A 227 -11.26 28.11 14.45
C GLY A 227 -10.76 26.67 14.19
N PHE A 228 -11.44 25.70 14.80
CA PHE A 228 -11.12 24.26 14.78
C PHE A 228 -10.76 23.69 13.38
N ALA A 229 -11.41 24.20 12.32
CA ALA A 229 -11.13 23.82 10.94
C ALA A 229 -9.68 24.11 10.49
N VAL A 230 -9.08 25.22 10.95
CA VAL A 230 -7.71 25.61 10.59
C VAL A 230 -6.69 24.69 11.26
N VAL A 231 -6.93 24.30 12.52
CA VAL A 231 -6.08 23.35 13.24
C VAL A 231 -6.09 21.98 12.56
N ILE A 232 -7.27 21.48 12.17
CA ILE A 232 -7.39 20.24 11.41
C ILE A 232 -6.66 20.36 10.06
N ALA A 233 -6.87 21.44 9.31
CA ALA A 233 -6.20 21.64 8.03
C ALA A 233 -4.66 21.67 8.17
N ALA A 234 -4.13 22.27 9.24
CA ALA A 234 -2.71 22.28 9.54
C ALA A 234 -2.19 20.86 9.83
N ILE A 235 -2.87 20.10 10.71
CA ILE A 235 -2.52 18.71 11.04
C ILE A 235 -2.49 17.83 9.78
N LEU A 236 -3.48 17.97 8.90
CA LEU A 236 -3.55 17.21 7.65
C LEU A 236 -2.46 17.57 6.67
N THR A 237 -2.22 18.87 6.48
CA THR A 237 -1.18 19.36 5.57
C THR A 237 0.16 18.78 5.97
N VAL A 238 0.45 18.80 7.27
CA VAL A 238 1.63 18.23 7.88
C VAL A 238 1.71 16.72 7.68
N PHE A 239 0.63 16.00 7.99
CA PHE A 239 0.58 14.55 7.83
C PHE A 239 0.86 14.13 6.37
N LEU A 240 0.23 14.83 5.41
CA LEU A 240 0.43 14.61 3.99
C LEU A 240 1.88 14.95 3.57
N LEU A 241 2.45 16.03 4.07
CA LEU A 241 3.86 16.37 3.85
C LEU A 241 4.79 15.30 4.43
N GLY A 242 4.46 14.73 5.59
CA GLY A 242 5.17 13.62 6.20
C GLY A 242 5.16 12.38 5.30
N LEU A 243 4.00 11.98 4.77
CA LEU A 243 3.90 10.89 3.78
C LEU A 243 4.72 11.17 2.52
N ILE A 244 4.68 12.39 2.00
CA ILE A 244 5.50 12.81 0.87
C ILE A 244 6.99 12.71 1.23
N GLY A 245 7.35 13.11 2.46
CA GLY A 245 8.70 12.99 3.01
C GLY A 245 9.19 11.55 3.02
N VAL A 246 8.39 10.63 3.59
CA VAL A 246 8.68 9.18 3.54
C VAL A 246 8.85 8.71 2.10
N ALA A 247 7.98 9.13 1.17
CA ALA A 247 8.01 8.73 -0.23
C ALA A 247 9.29 9.19 -0.95
N LEU A 248 9.77 10.40 -0.65
CA LEU A 248 10.97 10.97 -1.23
C LEU A 248 12.25 10.40 -0.61
N LEU A 249 12.29 10.28 0.72
CA LEU A 249 13.42 9.74 1.46
C LEU A 249 13.65 8.26 1.14
N GLY A 250 12.58 7.51 0.92
CA GLY A 250 12.65 6.09 0.67
C GLY A 250 13.56 5.64 -0.45
N GLY A 251 13.57 6.37 -1.57
CA GLY A 251 14.46 6.07 -2.69
C GLY A 251 15.95 6.27 -2.33
N LEU A 252 16.26 7.27 -1.51
CA LEU A 252 17.62 7.53 -1.02
C LEU A 252 18.03 6.46 0.00
N LEU A 253 17.13 6.16 0.93
CA LEU A 253 17.32 5.15 1.95
C LEU A 253 17.58 3.79 1.36
N MET A 254 16.89 3.43 0.28
CA MET A 254 17.14 2.16 -0.39
C MET A 254 18.56 2.09 -0.96
N ARG A 255 19.07 3.18 -1.55
CA ARG A 255 20.44 3.24 -2.08
C ARG A 255 21.47 3.15 -0.95
N TRP A 256 21.26 3.92 0.12
CA TRP A 256 22.14 3.92 1.28
C TRP A 256 22.18 2.56 1.98
N PHE A 257 21.00 1.97 2.21
CA PHE A 257 20.86 0.63 2.78
C PHE A 257 21.53 -0.43 1.89
N ALA A 258 21.29 -0.40 0.58
CA ALA A 258 21.91 -1.35 -0.35
C ALA A 258 23.44 -1.30 -0.26
N HIS A 259 24.01 -0.10 -0.12
CA HIS A 259 25.45 0.08 0.01
C HIS A 259 25.99 -0.54 1.31
N ILE A 260 25.35 -0.25 2.44
CA ILE A 260 25.75 -0.79 3.76
C ILE A 260 25.56 -2.31 3.82
N ALA A 261 24.42 -2.80 3.33
CA ALA A 261 24.11 -4.23 3.32
C ALA A 261 25.11 -5.01 2.46
N GLY A 262 25.57 -4.43 1.35
CA GLY A 262 26.56 -5.02 0.47
C GLY A 262 27.95 -5.10 1.09
N THR A 263 28.39 -4.07 1.83
CA THR A 263 29.71 -4.06 2.48
C THR A 263 29.77 -4.94 3.74
N ARG A 264 28.63 -5.17 4.41
CA ARG A 264 28.52 -6.01 5.61
C ARG A 264 27.99 -7.43 5.34
N ALA A 265 27.95 -7.87 4.09
CA ALA A 265 27.42 -9.17 3.73
C ALA A 265 28.37 -10.31 4.14
N SER A 266 28.04 -11.01 5.22
CA SER A 266 28.80 -12.16 5.74
C SER A 266 28.27 -13.54 5.31
N SER A 267 27.21 -13.60 4.48
CA SER A 267 26.65 -14.84 3.95
C SER A 267 26.21 -14.68 2.49
N PRO A 268 26.20 -15.76 1.68
CA PRO A 268 25.79 -15.71 0.28
C PRO A 268 24.38 -15.11 0.10
N ALA A 269 23.41 -15.56 0.89
CA ALA A 269 22.05 -15.03 0.84
C ALA A 269 21.97 -13.53 1.18
N ARG A 270 22.82 -13.02 2.09
CA ARG A 270 22.86 -11.58 2.41
C ARG A 270 23.51 -10.77 1.28
N LEU A 271 24.55 -11.31 0.64
CA LEU A 271 25.19 -10.67 -0.51
C LEU A 271 24.26 -10.62 -1.72
N ILE A 272 23.60 -11.74 -2.05
CA ILE A 272 22.63 -11.81 -3.14
C ILE A 272 21.47 -10.84 -2.88
N ALA A 273 20.91 -10.84 -1.66
CA ALA A 273 19.85 -9.91 -1.29
C ALA A 273 20.27 -8.43 -1.47
N ALA A 274 21.48 -8.07 -1.01
CA ALA A 274 22.01 -6.72 -1.15
C ALA A 274 22.21 -6.34 -2.63
N ARG A 275 22.70 -7.26 -3.46
CA ARG A 275 22.89 -7.04 -4.91
C ARG A 275 21.56 -6.87 -5.65
N LEU A 276 20.59 -7.74 -5.39
CA LEU A 276 19.23 -7.65 -5.94
C LEU A 276 18.59 -6.29 -5.63
N VAL A 277 18.72 -5.84 -4.38
CA VAL A 277 18.25 -4.54 -3.92
C VAL A 277 19.00 -3.38 -4.59
N SER A 278 20.33 -3.50 -4.74
CA SER A 278 21.19 -2.45 -5.31
C SER A 278 20.99 -2.24 -6.81
N ASP A 279 20.59 -3.29 -7.54
CA ASP A 279 20.39 -3.24 -8.99
C ASP A 279 19.22 -2.33 -9.38
N GLU A 280 18.11 -2.38 -8.62
CA GLU A 280 16.91 -1.58 -8.88
C GLU A 280 16.28 -0.98 -7.59
N PRO A 281 16.95 -0.04 -6.89
CA PRO A 281 16.51 0.45 -5.58
C PRO A 281 15.11 1.06 -5.61
N LYS A 282 14.76 1.76 -6.70
CA LYS A 282 13.45 2.39 -6.86
C LYS A 282 12.32 1.36 -7.03
N ARG A 283 12.59 0.23 -7.68
CA ARG A 283 11.60 -0.85 -7.84
C ARG A 283 11.34 -1.52 -6.49
N PHE A 284 12.40 -1.79 -5.73
CA PHE A 284 12.27 -2.33 -4.38
C PHE A 284 11.60 -1.35 -3.41
N TRP A 285 11.93 -0.05 -3.46
CA TRP A 285 11.24 0.97 -2.68
C TRP A 285 9.73 0.90 -2.90
N ARG A 286 9.28 0.82 -4.16
CA ARG A 286 7.85 0.75 -4.47
C ARG A 286 7.16 -0.50 -3.91
N ARG A 287 7.88 -1.59 -3.64
CA ARG A 287 7.33 -2.80 -2.99
C ARG A 287 7.15 -2.62 -1.48
N VAL A 288 8.04 -1.87 -0.87
CA VAL A 288 8.13 -1.72 0.59
C VAL A 288 7.52 -0.40 1.08
N SER A 289 7.27 0.55 0.18
CA SER A 289 6.77 1.90 0.52
C SER A 289 5.43 1.86 1.23
N GLY A 290 4.55 0.91 0.90
CA GLY A 290 3.30 0.72 1.62
C GLY A 290 3.53 0.52 3.12
N LEU A 291 4.50 -0.34 3.49
CA LEU A 291 4.87 -0.57 4.88
C LEU A 291 5.47 0.67 5.56
N ALA A 292 6.28 1.43 4.82
CA ALA A 292 6.78 2.71 5.30
C ALA A 292 5.61 3.64 5.69
N MET A 293 4.63 3.78 4.79
CA MET A 293 3.47 4.62 5.04
C MET A 293 2.64 4.09 6.20
N THR A 294 2.46 2.77 6.32
CA THR A 294 1.75 2.18 7.45
C THR A 294 2.50 2.37 8.76
N ALA A 295 3.83 2.24 8.79
CA ALA A 295 4.62 2.52 9.98
C ALA A 295 4.58 4.02 10.38
N PHE A 296 4.55 4.92 9.39
CA PHE A 296 4.32 6.34 9.62
C PHE A 296 2.91 6.61 10.19
N VAL A 297 1.87 6.04 9.57
CA VAL A 297 0.48 6.12 10.05
C VAL A 297 0.37 5.52 11.46
N ALA A 298 1.07 4.42 11.74
CA ALA A 298 1.12 3.80 13.07
C ALA A 298 1.78 4.70 14.11
N ALA A 299 2.85 5.41 13.73
CA ALA A 299 3.51 6.35 14.62
C ALA A 299 2.66 7.58 14.94
N VAL A 300 1.99 8.12 13.93
CA VAL A 300 1.04 9.22 14.15
C VAL A 300 -0.21 8.76 14.90
N GLY A 301 -0.77 7.61 14.53
CA GLY A 301 -1.92 7.00 15.20
C GLY A 301 -1.61 6.63 16.64
N GLY A 302 -0.46 6.00 16.92
CA GLY A 302 -0.04 5.57 18.25
C GLY A 302 0.21 6.73 19.22
N SER A 303 0.67 7.87 18.72
CA SER A 303 0.76 9.10 19.54
C SER A 303 -0.61 9.75 19.73
N GLY A 304 -1.50 9.64 18.74
CA GLY A 304 -2.93 9.92 18.91
C GLY A 304 -3.55 9.09 20.03
N ILE A 305 -3.31 7.77 20.05
CA ILE A 305 -3.78 6.84 21.10
C ILE A 305 -3.38 7.32 22.50
N ALA A 306 -2.12 7.73 22.70
CA ALA A 306 -1.67 8.21 24.00
C ALA A 306 -2.34 9.53 24.42
N LEU A 307 -2.70 10.36 23.45
CA LEU A 307 -3.44 11.62 23.64
C LEU A 307 -4.91 11.34 23.98
N MET A 308 -5.50 10.34 23.33
CA MET A 308 -6.87 9.88 23.59
C MET A 308 -7.00 9.21 24.95
N GLN A 309 -5.99 8.45 25.39
CA GLN A 309 -5.96 7.88 26.75
C GLN A 309 -5.92 8.98 27.82
N LEU A 310 -5.15 10.06 27.62
CA LEU A 310 -5.20 11.20 28.53
C LEU A 310 -6.58 11.87 28.52
N GLY A 311 -7.22 11.95 27.35
CA GLY A 311 -8.61 12.42 27.23
C GLY A 311 -9.58 11.55 28.00
N MET A 312 -9.49 10.22 27.86
CA MET A 312 -10.30 9.25 28.59
C MET A 312 -10.08 9.33 30.10
N ASP A 313 -8.82 9.37 30.55
CA ASP A 313 -8.47 9.53 31.97
C ASP A 313 -9.09 10.82 32.56
N SER A 314 -9.20 11.89 31.75
CA SER A 314 -9.84 13.15 32.17
C SER A 314 -11.38 13.13 32.12
N VAL A 315 -11.97 12.28 31.28
CA VAL A 315 -13.42 12.09 31.16
C VAL A 315 -13.95 11.14 32.24
N GLU A 316 -13.15 10.17 32.68
CA GLU A 316 -13.49 9.26 33.79
C GLU A 316 -13.32 9.90 35.18
N ASP A 317 -12.71 11.09 35.28
CA ASP A 317 -12.60 11.82 36.55
C ASP A 317 -14.00 12.32 36.98
N PRO A 318 -14.51 11.91 38.16
CA PRO A 318 -15.85 12.31 38.63
C PRO A 318 -16.01 13.81 38.88
N ALA A 319 -14.94 14.60 38.78
CA ALA A 319 -14.98 16.06 38.83
C ALA A 319 -15.34 16.75 37.49
N THR A 320 -15.37 16.02 36.37
CA THR A 320 -15.57 16.56 35.02
C THR A 320 -16.95 16.16 34.47
N ASP A 321 -17.85 17.13 34.31
CA ASP A 321 -19.15 16.95 33.60
C ASP A 321 -18.93 16.85 32.08
N ALA A 322 -18.31 15.76 31.62
CA ALA A 322 -18.14 15.48 30.20
C ALA A 322 -19.30 14.58 29.69
N PRO A 323 -19.89 14.87 28.51
CA PRO A 323 -20.90 13.99 27.92
C PRO A 323 -20.33 12.58 27.70
N ALA A 324 -21.11 11.54 28.03
CA ALA A 324 -20.68 10.14 27.88
C ALA A 324 -20.24 9.78 26.44
N GLU A 325 -20.80 10.48 25.45
CA GLU A 325 -20.50 10.34 24.03
C GLU A 325 -19.04 10.66 23.67
N VAL A 326 -18.39 11.55 24.44
CA VAL A 326 -16.98 11.90 24.25
C VAL A 326 -16.08 10.70 24.59
N GLY A 327 -16.41 9.94 25.63
CA GLY A 327 -15.68 8.73 26.02
C GLY A 327 -15.78 7.64 24.96
N VAL A 328 -16.99 7.38 24.46
CA VAL A 328 -17.25 6.41 23.37
C VAL A 328 -16.48 6.80 22.10
N PHE A 329 -16.42 8.10 21.78
CA PHE A 329 -15.65 8.59 20.63
C PHE A 329 -14.15 8.23 20.71
N PHE A 330 -13.53 8.38 21.88
CA PHE A 330 -12.12 8.04 22.05
C PHE A 330 -11.86 6.54 21.91
N GLU A 331 -12.73 5.70 22.46
CA GLU A 331 -12.65 4.23 22.33
C GLU A 331 -12.80 3.79 20.86
N ASP A 332 -13.76 4.37 20.16
CA ASP A 332 -13.99 4.11 18.73
C ASP A 332 -12.80 4.55 17.88
N MET A 333 -12.16 5.67 18.21
CA MET A 333 -10.97 6.15 17.49
C MET A 333 -9.81 5.18 17.64
N PHE A 334 -9.59 4.64 18.84
CA PHE A 334 -8.58 3.62 19.10
C PHE A 334 -8.84 2.38 18.22
N THR A 335 -10.08 1.90 18.22
CA THR A 335 -10.52 0.77 17.41
C THR A 335 -10.33 1.04 15.91
N GLY A 336 -10.68 2.24 15.45
CA GLY A 336 -10.49 2.69 14.06
C GLY A 336 -9.03 2.71 13.63
N ILE A 337 -8.13 3.23 14.47
CA ILE A 337 -6.68 3.25 14.19
C ILE A 337 -6.13 1.82 14.07
N LEU A 338 -6.49 0.91 14.98
CA LEU A 338 -6.09 -0.49 14.93
C LEU A 338 -6.62 -1.20 13.68
N LEU A 339 -7.86 -0.92 13.29
CA LEU A 339 -8.49 -1.46 12.09
C LEU A 339 -7.76 -1.02 10.82
N VAL A 340 -7.48 0.27 10.68
CA VAL A 340 -6.73 0.81 9.52
C VAL A 340 -5.31 0.22 9.46
N LEU A 341 -4.64 0.11 10.60
CA LEU A 341 -3.32 -0.51 10.69
C LEU A 341 -3.37 -1.98 10.25
N GLY A 342 -4.31 -2.76 10.80
CA GLY A 342 -4.47 -4.18 10.49
C GLY A 342 -4.74 -4.42 9.01
N ILE A 343 -5.71 -3.69 8.44
CA ILE A 343 -6.04 -3.79 7.01
C ILE A 343 -4.84 -3.40 6.14
N SER A 344 -4.13 -2.34 6.52
CA SER A 344 -2.92 -1.92 5.79
C SER A 344 -1.83 -2.99 5.82
N ILE A 345 -1.56 -3.59 6.98
CA ILE A 345 -0.58 -4.68 7.12
C ILE A 345 -0.95 -5.86 6.23
N VAL A 346 -2.22 -6.27 6.22
CA VAL A 346 -2.71 -7.36 5.36
C VAL A 346 -2.52 -7.01 3.88
N LEU A 347 -2.93 -5.81 3.47
CA LEU A 347 -2.79 -5.33 2.09
C LEU A 347 -1.33 -5.34 1.63
N ILE A 348 -0.41 -4.91 2.49
CA ILE A 348 1.03 -4.89 2.22
C ILE A 348 1.60 -6.31 2.15
N ALA A 349 1.19 -7.21 3.05
CA ALA A 349 1.65 -8.59 3.03
C ALA A 349 1.23 -9.31 1.74
N VAL A 350 -0.02 -9.14 1.32
CA VAL A 350 -0.52 -9.67 0.04
C VAL A 350 0.23 -9.03 -1.14
N SER A 351 0.42 -7.70 -1.11
CA SER A 351 1.19 -7.00 -2.13
C SER A 351 2.63 -7.49 -2.24
N ALA A 352 3.31 -7.70 -1.12
CA ALA A 352 4.68 -8.20 -1.07
C ALA A 352 4.78 -9.63 -1.63
N LEU A 353 3.84 -10.50 -1.25
CA LEU A 353 3.75 -11.87 -1.78
C LEU A 353 3.54 -11.87 -3.30
N ILE A 354 2.56 -11.14 -3.81
CA ILE A 354 2.26 -11.09 -5.26
C ILE A 354 3.45 -10.55 -6.04
N ASN A 355 4.09 -9.49 -5.56
CA ASN A 355 5.29 -8.94 -6.18
C ASN A 355 6.47 -9.93 -6.15
N GLN A 356 6.62 -10.71 -5.09
CA GLN A 356 7.67 -11.73 -5.00
C GLN A 356 7.40 -12.88 -5.97
N VAL A 357 6.16 -13.37 -6.05
CA VAL A 357 5.78 -14.43 -6.98
C VAL A 357 5.96 -13.98 -8.43
N ALA A 358 5.58 -12.74 -8.75
CA ALA A 358 5.81 -12.17 -10.08
C ALA A 358 7.30 -12.11 -10.42
N ASP A 359 8.15 -11.70 -9.48
CA ASP A 359 9.60 -11.69 -9.67
C ASP A 359 10.20 -13.09 -9.86
N ILE A 360 9.65 -14.10 -9.18
CA ILE A 360 10.06 -15.50 -9.36
C ILE A 360 9.79 -15.93 -10.80
N TYR A 361 8.59 -15.66 -11.32
CA TYR A 361 8.26 -16.00 -12.70
C TYR A 361 9.00 -15.16 -13.74
N ASP A 362 9.31 -13.89 -13.45
CA ASP A 362 10.06 -13.03 -14.37
C ASP A 362 11.55 -13.43 -14.48
N ARG A 363 12.08 -14.15 -13.48
CA ARG A 363 13.47 -14.62 -13.43
C ARG A 363 13.55 -16.15 -13.38
N ALA A 364 12.54 -16.83 -13.90
CA ALA A 364 12.41 -18.29 -13.85
C ALA A 364 13.68 -19.00 -14.35
N ASP A 365 14.18 -18.59 -15.51
CA ASP A 365 15.39 -19.16 -16.12
C ASP A 365 16.62 -18.99 -15.23
N THR A 366 16.75 -17.84 -14.57
CA THR A 366 17.86 -17.59 -13.63
C THR A 366 17.80 -18.51 -12.43
N PHE A 367 16.60 -18.75 -11.86
CA PHE A 367 16.46 -19.67 -10.73
C PHE A 367 16.69 -21.13 -11.14
N ALA A 368 16.27 -21.51 -12.35
CA ALA A 368 16.56 -22.84 -12.91
C ALA A 368 18.06 -23.05 -13.14
N ASP A 369 18.76 -22.07 -13.70
CA ASP A 369 20.21 -22.14 -13.92
C ASP A 369 20.98 -22.18 -12.59
N LEU A 370 20.54 -21.41 -11.56
CA LEU A 370 21.12 -21.47 -10.22
C LEU A 370 20.91 -22.84 -9.56
N TYR A 371 19.72 -23.43 -9.71
CA TYR A 371 19.45 -24.77 -9.22
C TYR A 371 20.32 -25.81 -9.92
N ALA A 372 20.44 -25.73 -11.25
CA ALA A 372 21.31 -26.60 -12.03
C ALA A 372 22.80 -26.45 -11.65
N ALA A 373 23.22 -25.25 -11.23
CA ALA A 373 24.56 -25.00 -10.69
C ALA A 373 24.76 -25.49 -9.24
N GLY A 374 23.74 -26.10 -8.62
CA GLY A 374 23.80 -26.70 -7.29
C GLY A 374 23.38 -25.78 -6.15
N MET A 375 22.78 -24.61 -6.42
CA MET A 375 22.22 -23.77 -5.37
C MET A 375 20.92 -24.37 -4.84
N ASP A 376 20.83 -24.53 -3.52
CA ASP A 376 19.63 -25.06 -2.88
C ASP A 376 18.46 -24.04 -2.88
N VAL A 377 17.23 -24.54 -2.98
CA VAL A 377 15.99 -23.74 -3.01
C VAL A 377 15.82 -22.93 -1.73
N ASP A 378 16.25 -23.43 -0.57
CA ASP A 378 16.18 -22.70 0.70
C ASP A 378 17.11 -21.48 0.70
N THR A 379 18.27 -21.58 0.05
CA THR A 379 19.21 -20.47 -0.07
C THR A 379 18.64 -19.38 -0.98
N MET A 380 18.05 -19.77 -2.12
CA MET A 380 17.37 -18.83 -3.01
C MET A 380 16.19 -18.15 -2.31
N HIS A 381 15.36 -18.93 -1.63
CA HIS A 381 14.20 -18.42 -0.89
C HIS A 381 14.62 -17.47 0.23
N ALA A 382 15.63 -17.84 1.02
CA ALA A 382 16.17 -17.00 2.08
C ALA A 382 16.74 -15.69 1.53
N ALA A 383 17.39 -15.70 0.36
CA ALA A 383 17.85 -14.49 -0.30
C ALA A 383 16.69 -13.58 -0.71
N LEU A 384 15.61 -14.12 -1.29
CA LEU A 384 14.42 -13.35 -1.66
C LEU A 384 13.70 -12.76 -0.44
N VAL A 385 13.48 -13.56 0.59
CA VAL A 385 12.84 -13.08 1.84
C VAL A 385 13.69 -11.98 2.48
N ARG A 386 15.02 -12.13 2.52
CA ARG A 386 15.93 -11.09 3.04
C ARG A 386 15.95 -9.84 2.18
N ALA A 387 15.83 -9.96 0.86
CA ALA A 387 15.77 -8.82 -0.05
C ALA A 387 14.52 -7.95 0.22
N VAL A 388 13.43 -8.54 0.71
CA VAL A 388 12.21 -7.82 1.11
C VAL A 388 12.27 -7.35 2.56
N LEU A 389 12.65 -8.22 3.51
CA LEU A 389 12.60 -7.89 4.94
C LEU A 389 13.71 -6.93 5.41
N SER A 390 14.89 -7.01 4.82
CA SER A 390 16.01 -6.21 5.31
C SER A 390 15.83 -4.70 5.10
N PRO A 391 15.30 -4.22 3.95
CA PRO A 391 14.95 -2.80 3.80
C PRO A 391 13.69 -2.42 4.60
N VAL A 392 12.73 -3.34 4.71
CA VAL A 392 11.47 -3.16 5.47
C VAL A 392 11.74 -2.65 6.89
N VAL A 393 12.68 -3.26 7.62
CA VAL A 393 12.97 -2.87 9.02
C VAL A 393 13.44 -1.42 9.08
N TRP A 394 14.46 -1.07 8.28
CA TRP A 394 15.03 0.28 8.28
C TRP A 394 14.04 1.35 7.83
N VAL A 395 13.28 1.03 6.80
CA VAL A 395 12.25 1.92 6.26
C VAL A 395 11.13 2.16 7.28
N SER A 396 10.70 1.10 7.97
CA SER A 396 9.66 1.21 9.01
C SER A 396 10.16 2.01 10.22
N LEU A 397 11.40 1.78 10.66
CA LEU A 397 12.01 2.54 11.75
C LEU A 397 12.13 4.03 11.41
N LEU A 398 12.56 4.35 10.19
CA LEU A 398 12.69 5.75 9.77
C LEU A 398 11.34 6.41 9.58
N ALA A 399 10.38 5.74 8.93
CA ALA A 399 9.05 6.28 8.73
C ALA A 399 8.31 6.46 10.07
N GLY A 400 8.43 5.50 10.99
CA GLY A 400 7.93 5.64 12.35
C GLY A 400 8.61 6.77 13.12
N GLY A 401 9.93 6.88 13.03
CA GLY A 401 10.69 7.98 13.63
C GLY A 401 10.31 9.35 13.06
N LEU A 402 10.07 9.45 11.75
CA LEU A 402 9.57 10.67 11.12
C LEU A 402 8.15 11.00 11.59
N GLY A 403 7.29 9.99 11.76
CA GLY A 403 5.95 10.16 12.34
C GLY A 403 6.01 10.71 13.76
N LEU A 404 6.86 10.13 14.62
CA LEU A 404 7.09 10.62 15.99
C LEU A 404 7.62 12.05 16.02
N LEU A 405 8.61 12.35 15.17
CA LEU A 405 9.18 13.69 15.04
C LEU A 405 8.10 14.72 14.67
N LEU A 406 7.20 14.34 13.77
CA LEU A 406 6.15 15.21 13.26
C LEU A 406 5.01 15.42 14.27
N VAL A 407 4.78 14.47 15.18
CA VAL A 407 3.78 14.60 16.25
C VAL A 407 4.32 15.34 17.46
N LEU A 408 5.64 15.42 17.64
CA LEU A 408 6.27 16.08 18.78
C LEU A 408 5.78 17.53 19.03
N PRO A 409 5.61 18.41 18.01
CA PRO A 409 5.06 19.74 18.21
C PRO A 409 3.56 19.76 18.54
N LEU A 410 2.84 18.69 18.18
CA LEU A 410 1.40 18.57 18.33
C LEU A 410 1.00 18.03 19.70
N ALA A 411 1.61 16.89 20.07
CA ALA A 411 1.32 16.17 21.31
C ALA A 411 2.24 16.62 22.46
N GLY A 412 3.39 17.23 22.16
CA GLY A 412 4.41 17.55 23.15
C GLY A 412 5.30 16.34 23.50
N ALA A 413 6.50 16.63 24.01
CA ALA A 413 7.49 15.60 24.32
C ALA A 413 6.98 14.57 25.33
N ALA A 414 6.22 15.00 26.35
CA ALA A 414 5.71 14.11 27.40
C ALA A 414 4.82 12.97 26.87
N LEU A 415 3.99 13.27 25.86
CA LEU A 415 3.08 12.31 25.22
C LEU A 415 3.80 11.40 24.22
N VAL A 416 4.75 11.96 23.45
CA VAL A 416 5.56 11.19 22.51
C VAL A 416 6.43 10.16 23.24
N PHE A 417 7.00 10.54 24.39
CA PHE A 417 7.84 9.66 25.20
C PHE A 417 7.07 8.74 26.16
N LYS A 418 5.73 8.72 26.14
CA LYS A 418 4.97 7.73 26.90
C LYS A 418 5.31 6.31 26.41
N PRO A 419 5.49 5.34 27.33
CA PRO A 419 5.85 3.97 26.96
C PRO A 419 4.78 3.31 26.09
N VAL A 420 3.50 3.66 26.26
CA VAL A 420 2.39 3.13 25.45
C VAL A 420 2.54 3.50 23.97
N THR A 421 2.92 4.74 23.66
CA THR A 421 3.20 5.21 22.29
C THR A 421 4.30 4.38 21.64
N PHE A 422 5.41 4.16 22.36
CA PHE A 422 6.52 3.35 21.85
C PHE A 422 6.16 1.88 21.67
N LEU A 423 5.44 1.30 22.64
CA LEU A 423 5.03 -0.10 22.60
C LEU A 423 4.03 -0.38 21.46
N THR A 424 3.06 0.51 21.24
CA THR A 424 2.09 0.36 20.14
C THR A 424 2.77 0.44 18.77
N ILE A 425 3.69 1.39 18.58
CA ILE A 425 4.48 1.50 17.34
C ILE A 425 5.34 0.26 17.15
N LEU A 426 6.10 -0.15 18.18
CA LEU A 426 6.96 -1.31 18.11
C LEU A 426 6.15 -2.58 17.80
N ALA A 427 5.04 -2.80 18.50
CA ALA A 427 4.15 -3.93 18.29
C ALA A 427 3.60 -3.94 16.85
N SER A 428 3.13 -2.79 16.35
CA SER A 428 2.60 -2.68 14.99
C SER A 428 3.65 -3.04 13.92
N VAL A 429 4.88 -2.58 14.09
CA VAL A 429 6.00 -2.85 13.17
C VAL A 429 6.40 -4.32 13.25
N VAL A 430 6.51 -4.89 14.45
CA VAL A 430 6.84 -6.31 14.64
C VAL A 430 5.76 -7.20 14.04
N VAL A 431 4.49 -6.94 14.32
CA VAL A 431 3.35 -7.66 13.74
C VAL A 431 3.38 -7.55 12.21
N GLY A 432 3.57 -6.35 11.67
CA GLY A 432 3.70 -6.14 10.23
C GLY A 432 4.82 -6.97 9.60
N ILE A 433 6.02 -6.96 10.20
CA ILE A 433 7.17 -7.75 9.74
C ILE A 433 6.88 -9.25 9.80
N VAL A 434 6.27 -9.73 10.87
CA VAL A 434 5.93 -11.16 11.04
C VAL A 434 4.90 -11.58 10.00
N VAL A 435 3.81 -10.83 9.82
CA VAL A 435 2.76 -11.13 8.84
C VAL A 435 3.33 -11.14 7.43
N ILE A 436 4.18 -10.16 7.08
CA ILE A 436 4.86 -10.14 5.79
C ILE A 436 5.76 -11.37 5.65
N ARG A 437 6.60 -11.67 6.65
CA ARG A 437 7.50 -12.83 6.60
C ARG A 437 6.75 -14.13 6.40
N LEU A 438 5.64 -14.34 7.11
CA LEU A 438 4.78 -15.51 6.99
C LEU A 438 4.16 -15.57 5.59
N GLY A 439 3.63 -14.45 5.08
CA GLY A 439 3.11 -14.35 3.72
C GLY A 439 4.16 -14.72 2.66
N LEU A 440 5.39 -14.22 2.78
CA LEU A 440 6.47 -14.54 1.84
C LEU A 440 6.85 -16.03 1.85
N GLN A 441 6.58 -16.79 2.92
CA GLN A 441 6.82 -18.24 2.91
C GLN A 441 5.95 -18.98 1.89
N LEU A 442 4.78 -18.44 1.55
CA LEU A 442 3.88 -19.01 0.55
C LEU A 442 4.49 -18.98 -0.87
N ALA A 443 5.52 -18.17 -1.11
CA ALA A 443 6.25 -18.14 -2.38
C ALA A 443 7.25 -19.31 -2.53
N LYS A 444 7.66 -19.97 -1.45
CA LYS A 444 8.65 -21.07 -1.46
C LYS A 444 8.26 -22.24 -2.38
N PRO A 445 7.04 -22.81 -2.32
CA PRO A 445 6.67 -23.92 -3.22
C PRO A 445 6.66 -23.49 -4.69
N ILE A 446 6.29 -22.24 -4.97
CA ILE A 446 6.32 -21.71 -6.34
C ILE A 446 7.76 -21.61 -6.83
N LEU A 447 8.67 -21.07 -6.01
CA LEU A 447 10.09 -21.03 -6.32
C LEU A 447 10.67 -22.42 -6.57
N ALA A 448 10.34 -23.39 -5.72
CA ALA A 448 10.78 -24.78 -5.89
C ALA A 448 10.30 -25.35 -7.23
N SER A 449 9.02 -25.14 -7.57
CA SER A 449 8.45 -25.62 -8.84
C SER A 449 9.13 -25.00 -10.06
N VAL A 450 9.43 -23.69 -10.02
CA VAL A 450 10.07 -22.97 -11.12
C VAL A 450 11.54 -23.35 -11.25
N ALA A 451 12.26 -23.47 -10.13
CA ALA A 451 13.68 -23.84 -10.12
C ALA A 451 13.93 -25.27 -10.60
N THR A 452 13.02 -26.21 -10.28
CA THR A 452 13.18 -27.64 -10.61
C THR A 452 12.61 -28.03 -11.96
N ALA A 453 11.69 -27.24 -12.55
CA ALA A 453 11.04 -27.58 -13.82
C ALA A 453 12.01 -27.65 -15.02
N GLY A 454 13.20 -27.04 -14.91
CA GLY A 454 14.15 -26.89 -16.02
C GLY A 454 13.58 -26.07 -17.18
N ARG A 455 14.39 -25.79 -18.22
CA ARG A 455 14.00 -24.94 -19.37
C ARG A 455 12.84 -25.48 -20.21
N ALA A 456 12.29 -26.65 -19.91
CA ALA A 456 11.38 -27.37 -20.78
C ALA A 456 9.88 -27.07 -20.55
N ARG A 457 9.47 -26.24 -19.57
CA ARG A 457 8.05 -26.08 -19.20
C ARG A 457 7.55 -24.65 -18.90
N VAL A 458 8.32 -23.59 -19.15
CA VAL A 458 7.85 -22.20 -18.92
C VAL A 458 7.29 -21.59 -20.19
#